data_AF-A0A937W6V8-F1
#
_entry.id   AF-A0A937W6V8-F1
#
_cell.length_a   1.000
_cell.length_b   1.000
_cell.length_c   1.000
_cell.angle_alpha   90.00
_cell.angle_beta   90.00
_cell.angle_gamma   90.00
#
_symmetry.space_group_name_H-M   'P 1'
#
loop_
_entity.id
_entity.type
_entity.pdbx_description
1 polymer ?
#
loop_
_entity_poly.entity_id
_entity_poly.type
_entity_poly.pdbx_seq_one_letter_code
_entity_poly.pdbx_strand_id
1 'polypeptide(L)'
;MKKTKHGQYRAREREYSDERIDEIIRNPSHKFYQPDGAEVFVKKTGRGKGYDIVIKGSGGVVTTIHADTRSALSNLARNYNWQTVKLNNLGVEQNGKFI
;
A
#
# COMPACT_ATOMS: atom_id res chain seq x y z
N MET A 1 -4.75 10.51 11.75
CA MET A 1 -5.03 9.12 11.30
C MET A 1 -4.66 8.10 12.39
N LYS A 2 -5.39 6.99 12.54
CA LYS A 2 -5.04 5.90 13.48
C LYS A 2 -3.95 4.98 12.87
N LYS A 3 -2.87 4.73 13.62
CA LYS A 3 -1.80 3.78 13.28
C LYS A 3 -1.77 2.65 14.31
N THR A 4 -1.37 1.45 13.89
CA THR A 4 -1.02 0.39 14.85
C THR A 4 0.35 0.68 15.47
N LYS A 5 0.71 0.01 16.57
CA LYS A 5 2.05 0.13 17.17
C LYS A 5 3.16 -0.16 16.15
N HIS A 6 2.98 -1.20 15.31
CA HIS A 6 3.92 -1.55 14.26
C HIS A 6 3.98 -0.47 13.16
N GLY A 7 2.84 0.06 12.74
CA GLY A 7 2.76 1.11 11.73
C GLY A 7 3.44 2.41 12.18
N GLN A 8 3.31 2.77 13.46
CA GLN A 8 3.99 3.92 14.04
C GLN A 8 5.51 3.74 14.06
N TYR A 9 5.99 2.55 14.45
CA TYR A 9 7.42 2.24 14.43
C TYR A 9 8.02 2.37 13.03
N ARG A 10 7.40 1.75 12.02
CA ARG A 10 7.87 1.79 10.63
C ARG A 10 7.83 3.18 10.01
N ALA A 11 6.78 3.95 10.29
CA ALA A 11 6.68 5.32 9.82
C ALA A 11 7.82 6.18 10.38
N ARG A 12 8.14 6.02 11.67
CA ARG A 12 9.25 6.75 12.30
C ARG A 12 10.62 6.34 11.74
N GLU A 13 10.90 5.04 11.60
CA GLU A 13 12.16 4.56 11.02
C GLU A 13 12.41 5.09 9.61
N ARG A 14 11.35 5.27 8.83
CA ARG A 14 11.42 5.69 7.42
C ARG A 14 11.13 7.17 7.20
N GLU A 15 10.96 7.93 8.28
CA GLU A 15 10.66 9.37 8.24
C GLU A 15 9.39 9.70 7.43
N TYR A 16 8.38 8.83 7.51
CA TYR A 16 7.06 9.09 6.94
C TYR A 16 6.25 9.95 7.91
N SER A 17 6.02 11.22 7.53
CA SER A 17 5.10 12.08 8.25
C SER A 17 3.64 11.63 8.09
N ASP A 18 2.79 12.07 9.00
CA ASP A 18 1.35 11.81 8.94
C ASP A 18 0.73 12.40 7.67
N GLU A 19 1.15 13.59 7.28
CA GLU A 19 0.70 14.28 6.07
C GLU A 19 1.09 13.50 4.81
N ARG A 20 2.31 12.97 4.75
CA ARG A 20 2.78 12.14 3.62
C ARG A 20 1.96 10.87 3.50
N ILE A 21 1.68 10.20 4.63
CA ILE A 21 0.84 8.99 4.62
C ILE A 21 -0.58 9.32 4.16
N ASP A 22 -1.17 10.40 4.67
CA ASP A 22 -2.50 10.84 4.28
C ASP A 22 -2.55 11.22 2.78
N GLU A 23 -1.49 11.85 2.25
CA GLU A 23 -1.38 12.17 0.82
C GLU A 23 -1.35 10.91 -0.05
N ILE A 24 -0.58 9.89 0.35
CA ILE A 24 -0.50 8.60 -0.36
C ILE A 24 -1.86 7.89 -0.36
N ILE A 25 -2.58 7.91 0.76
CA ILE A 25 -3.91 7.29 0.89
C ILE A 25 -4.95 8.05 0.04
N ARG A 26 -4.92 9.39 0.06
CA ARG A 26 -5.90 10.22 -0.65
C ARG A 26 -5.69 10.21 -2.16
N ASN A 27 -4.42 10.28 -2.60
CA ASN A 27 -4.05 10.43 -4.00
C ASN A 27 -3.04 9.35 -4.44
N PRO A 28 -3.39 8.06 -4.36
CA PRO A 28 -2.50 6.98 -4.76
C PRO A 28 -2.29 6.97 -6.28
N SER A 29 -1.13 6.51 -6.73
CA SER A 29 -0.95 6.12 -8.13
C SER A 29 -1.70 4.82 -8.43
N HIS A 30 -1.70 3.89 -7.47
CA HIS A 30 -2.36 2.60 -7.58
C HIS A 30 -2.89 2.12 -6.23
N LYS A 31 -3.92 1.28 -6.27
CA LYS A 31 -4.52 0.64 -5.11
C LYS A 31 -4.63 -0.87 -5.32
N PHE A 32 -4.29 -1.64 -4.30
CA PHE A 32 -4.41 -3.09 -4.26
C PHE A 32 -5.03 -3.54 -2.93
N TYR A 33 -5.26 -4.84 -2.83
CA TYR A 33 -5.83 -5.51 -1.68
C TYR A 33 -5.02 -6.76 -1.34
N GLN A 34 -4.83 -7.03 -0.06
CA GLN A 34 -4.27 -8.30 0.42
C GLN A 34 -5.40 -9.30 0.69
N PRO A 35 -5.12 -10.62 0.69
CA PRO A 35 -6.13 -11.65 0.94
C PRO A 35 -6.82 -11.53 2.31
N ASP A 36 -6.17 -10.91 3.30
CA ASP A 36 -6.73 -10.63 4.63
C ASP A 36 -7.65 -9.39 4.65
N GLY A 37 -7.87 -8.76 3.50
CA GLY A 37 -8.72 -7.58 3.33
C GLY A 37 -8.03 -6.25 3.59
N ALA A 38 -6.72 -6.23 3.88
CA ALA A 38 -5.96 -4.98 3.99
C ALA A 38 -5.86 -4.26 2.64
N GLU A 39 -5.93 -2.93 2.68
CA GLU A 39 -5.78 -2.06 1.52
C GLU A 39 -4.31 -1.64 1.37
N VAL A 40 -3.81 -1.67 0.15
CA VAL A 40 -2.43 -1.26 -0.19
C VAL A 40 -2.50 -0.06 -1.13
N PHE A 41 -1.96 1.07 -0.69
CA PHE A 41 -1.89 2.32 -1.44
C PHE A 41 -0.46 2.53 -1.92
N VAL A 42 -0.27 2.72 -3.22
CA VAL A 42 1.05 2.91 -3.83
C VAL A 42 1.10 4.27 -4.51
N LYS A 43 2.08 5.09 -4.14
CA LYS A 43 2.38 6.38 -4.77
C LYS A 43 3.75 6.30 -5.44
N LYS A 44 3.82 6.61 -6.73
CA LYS A 44 5.11 6.83 -7.42
C LYS A 44 5.78 8.07 -6.83
N THR A 45 7.03 7.95 -6.39
CA THR A 45 7.83 9.12 -6.05
C THR A 45 8.38 9.76 -7.33
N GLY A 46 8.57 11.08 -7.33
CA GLY A 46 8.92 11.85 -8.52
C GLY A 46 10.18 11.35 -9.27
N ARG A 47 10.25 11.64 -10.58
CA ARG A 47 11.32 11.24 -11.54
C ARG A 47 11.71 9.74 -11.49
N GLY A 48 10.78 8.86 -11.14
CA GLY A 48 10.97 7.41 -11.30
C GLY A 48 11.92 6.76 -10.29
N LYS A 49 12.16 7.39 -9.13
CA LYS A 49 13.11 6.91 -8.11
C LYS A 49 12.57 5.88 -7.14
N GLY A 50 11.27 5.58 -7.17
CA GLY A 50 10.69 4.55 -6.32
C GLY A 50 9.19 4.69 -6.10
N TYR A 51 8.72 3.96 -5.11
CA TYR A 51 7.32 3.84 -4.75
C TYR A 51 7.20 3.91 -3.23
N ASP A 52 6.38 4.84 -2.76
CA ASP A 52 5.92 4.85 -1.39
C ASP A 52 4.66 4.00 -1.27
N ILE A 53 4.63 3.15 -0.26
CA ILE A 53 3.59 2.14 -0.09
C ILE A 53 3.05 2.24 1.33
N VAL A 54 1.74 2.36 1.45
CA VAL A 54 1.03 2.37 2.74
C VAL A 54 0.07 1.19 2.76
N ILE A 55 0.15 0.36 3.79
CA ILE A 55 -0.77 -0.76 4.02
C ILE A 55 -1.67 -0.41 5.19
N LYS A 56 -2.99 -0.49 4.97
CA LYS A 56 -4.03 -0.13 5.94
C LYS A 56 -4.97 -1.31 6.15
N GLY A 57 -5.05 -1.80 7.37
CA GLY A 57 -6.04 -2.79 7.81
C GLY A 57 -7.22 -2.13 8.51
N SER A 58 -8.13 -2.95 9.03
CA SER A 58 -9.31 -2.50 9.80
C SER A 58 -8.93 -1.64 11.03
N GLY A 59 -7.78 -1.91 11.64
CA GLY A 59 -7.25 -1.18 12.80
C GLY A 59 -6.56 0.16 12.49
N GLY A 60 -6.39 0.51 11.21
CA GLY A 60 -5.63 1.68 10.76
C GLY A 60 -4.39 1.30 9.93
N VAL A 61 -3.44 2.23 9.82
CA VAL A 61 -2.19 1.96 9.06
C VAL A 61 -1.34 0.94 9.81
N VAL A 62 -1.06 -0.16 9.12
CA VAL A 62 -0.32 -1.32 9.64
C VAL A 62 1.17 -1.18 9.37
N THR A 63 1.56 -0.69 8.19
CA THR A 63 2.96 -0.51 7.82
C THR A 63 3.14 0.49 6.67
N THR A 64 4.36 1.02 6.56
CA THR A 64 4.84 1.84 5.46
C THR A 64 6.10 1.19 4.87
N ILE A 65 6.17 1.11 3.54
CA ILE A 65 7.26 0.47 2.80
C ILE A 65 7.70 1.42 1.69
N HIS A 66 9.00 1.46 1.42
CA HIS A 66 9.56 2.08 0.22
C HIS A 66 10.12 1.00 -0.70
N ALA A 67 9.88 1.12 -2.00
CA ALA A 67 10.46 0.26 -3.02
C ALA A 67 11.17 1.10 -4.07
N ASP A 68 12.47 0.92 -4.24
CA ASP A 68 13.28 1.77 -5.13
C ASP A 68 13.04 1.49 -6.63
N THR A 69 12.47 0.32 -6.97
CA THR A 69 12.28 -0.12 -8.35
C THR A 69 10.90 -0.75 -8.60
N ARG A 70 10.48 -0.75 -9.88
CA ARG A 70 9.26 -1.45 -10.31
C ARG A 70 9.34 -2.95 -10.03
N SER A 71 10.54 -3.54 -10.17
CA SER A 71 10.78 -4.95 -9.88
C SER A 71 10.62 -5.26 -8.40
N ALA A 72 11.13 -4.39 -7.50
CA ALA A 72 10.91 -4.54 -6.06
C ALA A 72 9.43 -4.43 -5.69
N LEU A 73 8.70 -3.47 -6.27
CA LEU A 73 7.24 -3.36 -6.10
C LEU A 73 6.52 -4.63 -6.59
N SER A 74 6.90 -5.16 -7.75
CA SER A 74 6.29 -6.36 -8.32
C SER A 74 6.57 -7.61 -7.47
N ASN A 75 7.77 -7.70 -6.89
CA ASN A 75 8.11 -8.77 -5.95
C ASN A 75 7.31 -8.67 -4.65
N LEU A 76 7.11 -7.46 -4.10
CA LEU A 76 6.23 -7.27 -2.94
C LEU A 76 4.80 -7.70 -3.26
N ALA A 77 4.25 -7.24 -4.39
CA ALA A 77 2.90 -7.59 -4.82
C ALA A 77 2.73 -9.12 -4.94
N ARG A 78 3.69 -9.81 -5.54
CA ARG A 78 3.67 -11.28 -5.66
C ARG A 78 3.82 -11.98 -4.32
N ASN A 79 4.78 -11.59 -3.50
CA ASN A 79 5.06 -12.25 -2.22
C ASN A 79 3.90 -12.13 -1.24
N TYR A 80 3.16 -11.03 -1.29
CA TYR A 80 2.04 -10.75 -0.42
C TYR A 80 0.68 -10.96 -1.10
N ASN A 81 0.66 -11.58 -2.28
CA ASN A 81 -0.54 -11.88 -3.06
C ASN A 81 -1.49 -10.68 -3.22
N TRP A 82 -0.93 -9.52 -3.58
CA TRP A 82 -1.72 -8.32 -3.81
C TRP A 82 -2.62 -8.49 -5.02
N GLN A 83 -3.86 -8.08 -4.86
CA GLN A 83 -4.92 -8.19 -5.85
C GLN A 83 -5.42 -6.81 -6.23
N THR A 84 -5.76 -6.61 -7.49
CA THR A 84 -6.38 -5.37 -7.97
C THR A 84 -7.85 -5.26 -7.56
N VAL A 85 -8.43 -6.39 -7.17
CA VAL A 85 -9.81 -6.52 -6.73
C VAL A 85 -9.84 -6.80 -5.24
N LYS A 86 -10.83 -6.25 -4.53
CA LYS A 86 -11.09 -6.68 -3.17
C LYS A 86 -11.88 -7.99 -3.25
N LEU A 87 -11.31 -9.09 -2.78
CA LEU A 87 -12.07 -10.33 -2.65
C LEU A 87 -13.11 -10.18 -1.55
N ASN A 88 -14.36 -10.44 -1.91
CA ASN A 88 -15.44 -10.64 -0.97
C ASN A 88 -15.58 -12.15 -0.72
N ASN A 89 -16.32 -12.58 0.32
CA ASN A 89 -16.61 -13.99 0.64
C ASN A 89 -17.31 -14.80 -0.49
N LEU A 90 -17.48 -14.21 -1.68
CA LEU A 90 -18.14 -14.75 -2.87
C LEU A 90 -17.21 -14.83 -4.10
N GLY A 91 -15.93 -14.47 -4.00
CA GLY A 91 -14.95 -14.67 -5.09
C GLY A 91 -15.12 -13.79 -6.35
N VAL A 92 -15.89 -12.69 -6.26
CA VAL A 92 -16.18 -11.84 -7.43
C VAL A 92 -15.11 -10.75 -7.60
N GLU A 93 -14.41 -10.78 -8.74
CA GLU A 93 -13.46 -9.76 -9.20
C GLU A 93 -14.16 -8.42 -9.52
N GLN A 94 -13.83 -7.34 -8.81
CA GLN A 94 -14.05 -5.97 -9.31
C GLN A 94 -12.82 -5.49 -10.08
N ASN A 95 -12.78 -5.78 -11.38
CA ASN A 95 -11.66 -5.53 -12.29
C ASN A 95 -11.08 -4.10 -12.22
N GLY A 96 -9.96 -3.95 -11.50
CA GLY A 96 -9.04 -2.83 -11.63
C GLY A 96 -8.07 -3.09 -12.79
N LYS A 97 -8.40 -2.56 -13.98
CA LYS A 97 -7.60 -2.67 -15.21
C LYS A 97 -6.24 -2.00 -15.02
N PHE A 98 -5.16 -2.64 -15.48
CA PHE A 98 -3.82 -2.04 -15.57
C PHE A 98 -3.30 -2.02 -17.01
N ILE A 99 -2.60 -0.92 -17.32
CA ILE A 99 -1.73 -0.65 -18.49
C ILE A 99 -0.28 -0.91 -18.10
#